data_AF-A0A060CIJ6-F1
#
_entry.id   AF-A0A060CIJ6-F1
#
_cell.length_a   1.000
_cell.length_b   1.000
_cell.length_c   1.000
_cell.angle_alpha   90.00
_cell.angle_beta   90.00
_cell.angle_gamma   90.00
#
_symmetry.space_group_name_H-M   'P 1'
#
loop_
_entity.id
_entity.type
_entity.pdbx_description
1 polymer ?
#
loop_
_entity_poly.entity_id
_entity_poly.type
_entity_poly.pdbx_seq_one_letter_code
_entity_poly.pdbx_strand_id
1 'polypeptide(L)' 'MAGRPDCLGVHLEGPFLSLSRKGAHDPVCLRDPEGWIVTNLLEAADGCLRQITIRPRSCRMV' A
#
# COMPACT_ATOMS: atom_id res chain seq x y z
N MET A 1 0.48 -6.73 -18.26
CA MET A 1 1.02 -7.99 -17.70
C MET A 1 0.52 -9.20 -18.49
N ALA A 2 1.35 -9.70 -19.41
CA ALA A 2 1.12 -10.95 -20.12
C ALA A 2 2.43 -11.74 -20.09
N GLY A 3 2.52 -12.75 -19.22
CA GLY A 3 3.72 -13.61 -19.14
C GLY A 3 3.66 -14.69 -18.06
N ARG A 4 2.93 -14.47 -16.96
CA ARG A 4 2.86 -15.39 -15.82
C ARG A 4 1.39 -15.51 -15.35
N PRO A 5 0.64 -16.55 -15.74
CA PRO A 5 -0.76 -16.71 -15.33
C PRO A 5 -0.91 -16.98 -13.82
N ASP A 6 0.15 -17.44 -13.15
CA ASP A 6 0.25 -17.58 -11.69
C ASP A 6 0.37 -16.25 -10.94
N CYS A 7 0.78 -15.18 -11.62
CA CYS A 7 0.98 -13.86 -11.02
C CYS A 7 -0.20 -12.95 -11.37
N LEU A 8 -1.13 -12.79 -10.42
CA LEU A 8 -2.36 -12.01 -10.62
C LEU A 8 -2.14 -10.49 -10.56
N GLY A 9 -1.01 -10.06 -9.99
CA GLY A 9 -0.61 -8.66 -9.87
C GLY A 9 0.13 -8.38 -8.55
N VAL A 10 0.07 -7.14 -8.08
CA VAL A 10 0.79 -6.66 -6.89
C VAL A 10 -0.18 -6.43 -5.73
N HIS A 11 0.22 -6.88 -4.54
CA HIS A 11 -0.37 -6.48 -3.26
C HIS A 11 0.58 -5.49 -2.58
N LEU A 12 0.12 -4.28 -2.31
CA LEU A 12 0.90 -3.24 -1.64
C LEU A 12 0.62 -3.26 -0.13
N GLU A 13 1.54 -3.82 0.65
CA GLU A 13 1.46 -3.82 2.12
C GLU A 13 2.37 -2.71 2.69
N GLY A 14 1.77 -1.59 3.11
CA GLY A 14 2.53 -0.37 3.40
C GLY A 14 2.76 0.46 2.12
N PRO A 15 3.01 1.78 2.23
CA PRO A 15 3.51 2.51 3.40
C PRO A 15 2.44 3.04 4.36
N PHE A 16 1.15 2.84 4.07
CA PHE A 16 0.02 3.43 4.82
C PHE A 16 -0.33 2.68 6.11
N LEU A 17 0.68 2.31 6.90
CA LEU A 17 0.50 1.61 8.16
C LEU A 17 0.75 2.57 9.34
N SER A 18 0.10 2.28 10.47
CA SER A 18 0.36 3.00 11.71
C SER A 18 1.70 2.54 12.31
N LEU A 19 2.52 3.48 12.79
CA LEU A 19 3.77 3.21 13.51
C LEU A 19 3.61 2.18 14.63
N SER A 20 2.51 2.27 15.40
CA SER A 20 2.23 1.34 16.52
C SER A 20 1.97 -0.10 16.06
N ARG A 21 1.69 -0.31 14.77
CA ARG A 21 1.35 -1.61 14.17
C ARG A 21 2.19 -1.87 12.92
N LYS A 22 3.42 -1.35 12.91
CA LYS A 22 4.37 -1.43 11.77
C LYS A 22 4.92 -2.84 11.53
N GLY A 23 4.95 -3.71 12.55
CA GLY A 23 5.65 -4.99 12.44
C GLY A 23 7.11 -4.82 11.97
N ALA A 24 7.48 -5.54 10.90
CA ALA A 24 8.80 -5.51 10.28
C ALA A 24 9.05 -4.28 9.38
N HIS A 25 8.03 -3.44 9.13
CA HIS A 25 8.21 -2.24 8.29
C HIS A 25 9.14 -1.22 8.95
N ASP A 26 9.95 -0.56 8.13
CA ASP A 26 10.79 0.55 8.55
C ASP A 26 9.90 1.77 8.84
N PRO A 27 9.96 2.36 10.05
CA PRO A 27 9.15 3.52 10.40
C PRO A 27 9.40 4.74 9.50
N VAL A 28 10.57 4.91 8.88
CA VAL A 28 10.87 6.05 8.00
C VAL A 28 10.19 5.94 6.64
N CYS A 29 9.80 4.72 6.26
CA CYS A 29 9.08 4.45 5.02
C CYS A 29 7.57 4.57 5.18
N LEU A 30 7.06 4.64 6.43
CA LEU A 30 5.63 4.81 6.67
C LEU A 30 5.18 6.23 6.36
N ARG A 31 4.07 6.35 5.65
CA ARG A 31 3.50 7.63 5.24
C ARG A 31 1.99 7.60 5.40
N ASP A 32 1.40 8.77 5.62
CA ASP A 32 -0.06 8.91 5.53
C ASP A 32 -0.50 8.80 4.06
N PRO A 33 -1.71 8.26 3.80
CA PRO A 33 -2.27 8.13 2.46
C PRO A 33 -2.74 9.49 1.94
N GLU A 34 -1.80 10.32 1.50
CA GLU A 34 -2.11 11.57 0.79
C GLU A 34 -2.50 11.27 -0.66
N GLY A 35 -3.48 12.02 -1.20
CA GLY A 35 -4.04 11.75 -2.53
C GLY A 35 -2.99 11.68 -3.64
N TRP A 36 -2.01 12.59 -3.64
CA TRP A 36 -0.94 12.62 -4.63
C TRP A 36 0.01 11.41 -4.53
N ILE A 37 0.26 10.89 -3.33
CA ILE A 37 1.08 9.69 -3.12
C ILE A 37 0.37 8.48 -3.71
N VAL A 38 -0.94 8.36 -3.45
CA VAL A 38 -1.76 7.26 -3.97
C VAL A 38 -1.84 7.33 -5.49
N THR A 39 -2.06 8.51 -6.07
CA THR A 39 -2.05 8.69 -7.53
C THR A 39 -0.71 8.27 -8.13
N ASN A 40 0.41 8.76 -7.59
CA ASN A 40 1.75 8.39 -8.09
C ASN A 40 2.00 6.88 -8.01
N LEU A 41 1.54 6.20 -6.95
CA LEU A 41 1.65 4.75 -6.81
C LEU A 41 0.80 3.99 -7.82
N LEU A 42 -0.43 4.46 -8.08
CA LEU A 42 -1.32 3.86 -9.06
C LEU A 42 -0.79 4.02 -10.48
N GLU A 43 -0.27 5.19 -10.82
CA GLU A 43 0.37 5.46 -12.11
C GLU A 43 1.61 4.59 -12.29
N ALA A 44 2.49 4.51 -11.28
CA ALA A 44 3.68 3.68 -11.32
C ALA A 44 3.36 2.17 -11.41
N ALA A 45 2.22 1.73 -10.88
CA ALA A 45 1.81 0.34 -10.91
C ALA A 45 1.26 -0.10 -12.28
N ASP A 46 0.96 0.82 -13.20
CA ASP A 46 0.52 0.52 -14.57
C ASP A 46 -0.59 -0.56 -14.65
N GLY A 47 -1.61 -0.42 -13.79
CA GLY A 47 -2.75 -1.36 -13.73
C GLY A 47 -2.46 -2.74 -13.13
N CYS A 48 -1.27 -2.95 -12.57
CA CYS A 48 -0.85 -4.23 -11.98
C CYS A 48 -1.22 -4.35 -10.50
N LEU A 49 -1.54 -3.25 -9.83
CA LEU A 49 -1.92 -3.22 -8.42
C LEU A 49 -3.32 -3.81 -8.24
N ARG A 50 -3.44 -4.84 -7.40
CA ARG A 50 -4.71 -5.55 -7.15
C ARG A 50 -5.27 -5.28 -5.77
N GLN A 51 -4.40 -5.03 -4.79
CA GLN A 51 -4.80 -4.88 -3.41
C GLN A 51 -3.82 -3.94 -2.68
N ILE A 52 -4.34 -3.18 -1.74
CA ILE A 52 -3.56 -2.28 -0.86
C ILE A 52 -3.99 -2.55 0.58
N THR A 53 -3.02 -2.77 1.48
CA THR A 53 -3.27 -2.75 2.93
C THR A 53 -3.14 -1.31 3.41
N ILE A 54 -4.24 -0.75 3.92
CA ILE A 54 -4.30 0.60 4.47
C ILE A 54 -4.72 0.57 5.94
N ARG A 55 -4.09 1.43 6.75
CA ARG A 55 -4.50 1.66 8.13
C ARG A 55 -4.53 3.17 8.42
N PRO A 56 -5.67 3.82 8.18
CA PRO A 56 -5.79 5.24 8.41
C PRO A 56 -5.65 5.56 9.90
N ARG A 57 -5.02 6.69 10.21
CA ARG A 57 -4.79 7.15 11.58
C ARG A 57 -6.09 7.36 12.38
N SER A 58 -7.22 7.56 11.68
CA SER A 58 -8.57 7.71 12.23
C SER A 58 -9.32 6.38 12.44
N CYS A 59 -8.77 5.24 12.01
CA CYS A 59 -9.41 3.94 12.21
C CYS A 59 -9.23 3.48 13.67
N ARG A 60 -10.09 4.01 14.54
CA ARG A 60 -10.32 3.51 15.89
C ARG A 60 -11.04 2.16 15.73
N MET A 61 -10.48 1.09 16.27
CA MET A 61 -11.26 -0.14 16.45
C MET A 61 -12.40 0.22 17.42
N VAL A 62 -13.62 0.23 16.91
CA VAL A 62 -14.81 -0.01 17.75
C VAL A 62 -14.90 -1.50 18.02
#